data_AF-A0A945S2G0-F1
#
_entry.id   AF-A0A945S2G0-F1
#
_cell.length_a   1.000
_cell.length_b   1.000
_cell.length_c   1.000
_cell.angle_alpha   90.00
_cell.angle_beta   90.00
_cell.angle_gamma   90.00
#
_symmetry.space_group_name_H-M   'P 1'
#
loop_
_entity.id
_entity.type
_entity.pdbx_description
1 polymer ?
#
loop_
_entity_poly.entity_id
_entity_poly.type
_entity_poly.pdbx_seq_one_letter_code
_entity_poly.pdbx_strand_id
1 'polypeptide(L)'
;MDVRLLNNLPPWEWPEDADAVLLAALRCDQTSEADRILAAELAGDCVVMNDELAAALLVIVASDSESEALRSRAAISFGAALECADLYGFEDPDDVPVSEGMFRKIQDGLRGLAMSADVPVSVRRRVLEGSVRAPQDWHPGLVRMAYGSGDPDWRLTSVFCMRFIRGFDNQIVEALQSPDPRIFREAVLAAGSWELGAAWPVVSALLSSPDTDKELLLAAIEAAVDIRPAEAALAFDGLRHHDDEDICDAVSEALQMAEALDEDDQLW
;
A
#
# COMPACT_ATOMS: atom_id res chain seq x y z
N MET A 1 16.85 -23.80 -3.09
CA MET A 1 16.73 -22.70 -2.10
C MET A 1 15.33 -22.77 -1.49
N ASP A 2 15.11 -22.23 -0.29
CA ASP A 2 13.77 -22.17 0.32
C ASP A 2 13.32 -20.72 0.54
N VAL A 3 12.03 -20.53 0.83
CA VAL A 3 11.38 -19.22 0.97
C VAL A 3 12.01 -18.37 2.09
N ARG A 4 12.55 -19.01 3.14
CA ARG A 4 13.14 -18.30 4.28
C ARG A 4 14.49 -17.69 3.94
N LEU A 5 15.24 -18.33 3.05
CA LEU A 5 16.49 -17.76 2.54
C LEU A 5 16.24 -16.49 1.74
N LEU A 6 15.20 -16.48 0.88
CA LEU A 6 14.79 -15.28 0.14
C LEU A 6 14.46 -14.11 1.08
N ASN A 7 13.73 -14.37 2.16
CA ASN A 7 13.37 -13.34 3.14
C ASN A 7 14.56 -12.66 3.85
N ASN A 8 15.77 -13.26 3.81
CA ASN A 8 16.96 -12.68 4.42
C ASN A 8 17.81 -11.86 3.43
N LEU A 9 17.37 -11.78 2.18
CA LEU A 9 18.02 -11.03 1.12
C LEU A 9 17.10 -9.91 0.66
N PRO A 10 17.62 -8.73 0.31
CA PRO A 10 16.82 -7.76 -0.38
C PRO A 10 16.39 -8.29 -1.77
N PRO A 11 15.25 -7.86 -2.31
CA PRO A 11 14.71 -8.39 -3.58
C PRO A 11 15.67 -8.33 -4.76
N TRP A 12 16.49 -7.28 -4.86
CA TRP A 12 17.50 -7.13 -5.94
C TRP A 12 18.69 -8.08 -5.83
N GLU A 13 18.84 -8.81 -4.71
CA GLU A 13 19.85 -9.87 -4.53
C GLU A 13 19.26 -11.28 -4.67
N TRP A 14 17.98 -11.41 -4.98
CA TRP A 14 17.37 -12.71 -5.20
C TRP A 14 17.94 -13.39 -6.46
N PRO A 15 18.14 -14.71 -6.44
CA PRO A 15 18.62 -15.43 -7.60
C PRO A 15 17.55 -15.53 -8.69
N GLU A 16 18.01 -15.83 -9.91
CA GLU A 16 17.16 -15.93 -11.11
C GLU A 16 16.00 -16.94 -10.98
N ASP A 17 16.09 -17.93 -10.09
CA ASP A 17 15.06 -18.96 -9.86
C ASP A 17 14.14 -18.66 -8.66
N ALA A 18 14.17 -17.43 -8.12
CA ALA A 18 13.37 -17.04 -6.96
C ALA A 18 11.85 -17.21 -7.20
N ASP A 19 11.37 -16.82 -8.39
CA ASP A 19 9.97 -16.98 -8.79
C ASP A 19 9.51 -18.44 -8.75
N ALA A 20 10.34 -19.37 -9.23
CA ALA A 20 10.06 -20.80 -9.23
C ALA A 20 10.03 -21.37 -7.81
N VAL A 21 10.90 -20.91 -6.92
CA VAL A 21 10.90 -21.29 -5.50
C VAL A 21 9.61 -20.83 -4.81
N LEU A 22 9.20 -19.58 -5.03
CA LEU A 22 7.96 -19.03 -4.47
C LEU A 22 6.73 -19.75 -5.03
N LEU A 23 6.68 -19.98 -6.34
CA LEU A 23 5.59 -20.67 -7.01
C LEU A 23 5.44 -22.12 -6.50
N ALA A 24 6.55 -22.83 -6.29
CA ALA A 24 6.55 -24.17 -5.74
C ALA A 24 6.02 -24.19 -4.30
N ALA A 25 6.42 -23.21 -3.47
CA ALA A 25 5.92 -23.09 -2.11
C ALA A 25 4.41 -22.83 -2.06
N LEU A 26 3.91 -21.89 -2.89
CA LEU A 26 2.49 -21.52 -2.97
C LEU A 26 1.58 -22.69 -3.36
N ARG A 27 2.02 -23.52 -4.31
CA ARG A 27 1.24 -24.63 -4.89
C ARG A 27 1.33 -25.95 -4.11
N CYS A 28 2.26 -26.07 -3.16
CA CYS A 28 2.50 -27.31 -2.45
C CYS A 28 1.75 -27.34 -1.12
N ASP A 29 0.71 -28.18 -1.02
CA ASP A 29 -0.10 -28.36 0.19
C ASP A 29 0.68 -28.93 1.39
N GLN A 30 1.88 -29.48 1.15
CA GLN A 30 2.77 -29.97 2.21
C GLN A 30 3.66 -28.86 2.79
N THR A 31 3.75 -27.71 2.12
CA THR A 31 4.44 -26.54 2.64
C THR A 31 3.69 -26.03 3.87
N SER A 32 4.43 -25.65 4.92
CA SER A 32 3.79 -25.12 6.13
C SER A 32 3.00 -23.85 5.81
N GLU A 33 1.89 -23.61 6.51
CA GLU A 33 1.07 -22.42 6.31
C GLU A 33 1.89 -21.13 6.45
N ALA A 34 2.79 -21.08 7.44
CA ALA A 34 3.68 -19.93 7.64
C ALA A 34 4.59 -19.67 6.43
N ASP A 35 5.16 -20.73 5.85
CA ASP A 35 6.02 -20.60 4.66
C ASP A 35 5.20 -20.26 3.40
N ARG A 36 3.95 -20.71 3.29
CA ARG A 36 3.04 -20.31 2.18
C ARG A 36 2.62 -18.85 2.30
N ILE A 37 2.35 -18.37 3.51
CA ILE A 37 2.05 -16.95 3.76
C ILE A 37 3.27 -16.10 3.42
N LEU A 38 4.46 -16.51 3.86
CA LEU A 38 5.70 -15.83 3.51
C LEU A 38 5.94 -15.85 1.99
N ALA A 39 5.72 -16.98 1.33
CA ALA A 39 5.84 -17.06 -0.12
C ALA A 39 4.86 -16.12 -0.84
N ALA A 40 3.63 -15.99 -0.34
CA ALA A 40 2.65 -15.07 -0.89
C ALA A 40 3.11 -13.61 -0.70
N GLU A 41 3.67 -13.27 0.45
CA GLU A 41 4.25 -11.95 0.71
C GLU A 41 5.39 -11.60 -0.23
N LEU A 42 6.41 -12.46 -0.32
CA LEU A 42 7.57 -12.24 -1.18
C LEU A 42 7.21 -12.23 -2.67
N ALA A 43 6.21 -13.01 -3.08
CA ALA A 43 5.70 -13.01 -4.45
C ALA A 43 5.01 -11.69 -4.84
N GLY A 44 4.69 -10.82 -3.88
CA GLY A 44 4.11 -9.49 -4.13
C GLY A 44 5.12 -8.44 -4.60
N ASP A 45 6.43 -8.75 -4.55
CA ASP A 45 7.48 -7.84 -4.98
C ASP A 45 7.55 -7.75 -6.52
N CYS A 46 7.63 -6.54 -7.06
CA CYS A 46 7.66 -6.30 -8.51
C CYS A 46 8.90 -6.91 -9.19
N VAL A 47 9.98 -7.19 -8.46
CA VAL A 47 11.20 -7.82 -9.02
C VAL A 47 10.93 -9.25 -9.49
N VAL A 48 9.99 -9.97 -8.86
CA VAL A 48 9.71 -11.38 -9.19
C VAL A 48 8.29 -11.64 -9.66
N MET A 49 7.36 -10.75 -9.37
CA MET A 49 5.97 -10.91 -9.79
C MET A 49 5.92 -11.14 -11.31
N ASN A 50 5.12 -12.12 -11.70
CA ASN A 50 4.85 -12.48 -13.08
C ASN A 50 3.45 -13.10 -13.20
N ASP A 51 3.02 -13.39 -14.42
CA ASP A 51 1.69 -13.96 -14.70
C ASP A 51 1.48 -15.30 -13.98
N GLU A 52 2.50 -16.16 -13.85
CA GLU A 52 2.40 -17.45 -13.18
C GLU A 52 2.18 -17.34 -11.67
N LEU A 53 2.91 -16.43 -11.01
CA LEU A 53 2.74 -16.12 -9.59
C LEU A 53 1.39 -15.45 -9.34
N ALA A 54 1.03 -14.46 -10.15
CA ALA A 54 -0.27 -13.80 -10.07
C ALA A 54 -1.43 -14.79 -10.22
N ALA A 55 -1.33 -15.73 -11.15
CA ALA A 55 -2.31 -16.79 -11.32
C ALA A 55 -2.41 -17.70 -10.09
N ALA A 56 -1.27 -18.05 -9.46
CA ALA A 56 -1.26 -18.85 -8.24
C ALA A 56 -1.89 -18.11 -7.05
N LEU A 57 -1.58 -16.83 -6.88
CA LEU A 57 -2.19 -15.97 -5.85
C LEU A 57 -3.70 -15.81 -6.07
N LEU A 58 -4.16 -15.72 -7.32
CA LEU A 58 -5.58 -15.64 -7.67
C LEU A 58 -6.34 -16.90 -7.26
N VAL A 59 -5.74 -18.07 -7.49
CA VAL A 59 -6.30 -19.35 -7.03
C VAL A 59 -6.41 -19.38 -5.51
N ILE A 60 -5.36 -18.93 -4.80
CA ILE A 60 -5.33 -18.91 -3.34
C ILE A 60 -6.40 -17.99 -2.77
N VAL A 61 -6.47 -16.72 -3.19
CA VAL A 61 -7.42 -15.75 -2.63
C VAL A 61 -8.88 -16.15 -2.84
N ALA A 62 -9.17 -16.82 -3.97
CA ALA A 62 -10.49 -17.31 -4.33
C ALA A 62 -10.89 -18.63 -3.64
N SER A 63 -9.93 -19.39 -3.09
CA SER A 63 -10.19 -20.71 -2.52
C SER A 63 -10.87 -20.62 -1.15
N ASP A 64 -11.97 -21.34 -0.97
CA ASP A 64 -12.68 -21.46 0.31
C ASP A 64 -12.02 -22.47 1.27
N SER A 65 -11.17 -23.34 0.75
CA SER A 65 -10.41 -24.32 1.56
C SER A 65 -9.12 -23.75 2.16
N GLU A 66 -8.65 -22.61 1.65
CA GLU A 66 -7.46 -21.94 2.17
C GLU A 66 -7.78 -21.09 3.40
N SER A 67 -6.80 -20.91 4.28
CA SER A 67 -6.98 -20.12 5.48
C SER A 67 -7.23 -18.64 5.16
N GLU A 68 -8.01 -17.97 6.00
CA GLU A 68 -8.26 -16.52 5.85
C GLU A 68 -6.96 -15.71 5.85
N ALA A 69 -5.94 -16.16 6.59
CA ALA A 69 -4.64 -15.50 6.66
C ALA A 69 -3.88 -15.58 5.33
N LEU A 70 -3.81 -16.77 4.73
CA LEU A 70 -3.15 -16.96 3.44
C LEU A 70 -3.89 -16.24 2.31
N ARG A 71 -5.23 -16.33 2.31
CA ARG A 71 -6.08 -15.60 1.35
C ARG A 71 -5.90 -14.09 1.47
N SER A 72 -5.90 -13.58 2.71
CA SER A 72 -5.67 -12.17 3.01
C SER A 72 -4.31 -11.70 2.52
N ARG A 73 -3.25 -12.50 2.74
CA ARG A 73 -1.92 -12.15 2.26
C ARG A 73 -1.87 -12.14 0.73
N ALA A 74 -2.41 -13.16 0.07
CA ALA A 74 -2.46 -13.22 -1.39
C ALA A 74 -3.19 -12.02 -2.01
N ALA A 75 -4.26 -11.54 -1.37
CA ALA A 75 -4.97 -10.33 -1.79
C ALA A 75 -4.08 -9.08 -1.73
N ILE A 76 -3.30 -8.91 -0.66
CA ILE A 76 -2.39 -7.78 -0.48
C ILE A 76 -1.23 -7.82 -1.48
N SER A 77 -0.71 -9.01 -1.80
CA SER A 77 0.43 -9.17 -2.70
C SER A 77 0.20 -8.65 -4.13
N PHE A 78 -1.05 -8.43 -4.54
CA PHE A 78 -1.34 -7.79 -5.82
C PHE A 78 -1.10 -6.28 -5.84
N GLY A 79 -1.02 -5.63 -4.68
CA GLY A 79 -1.06 -4.17 -4.56
C GLY A 79 0.01 -3.45 -5.39
N ALA A 80 1.28 -3.86 -5.28
CA ALA A 80 2.37 -3.22 -6.01
C ALA A 80 2.26 -3.46 -7.53
N ALA A 81 1.97 -4.69 -7.94
CA ALA A 81 1.81 -5.03 -9.36
C ALA A 81 0.64 -4.28 -10.03
N LEU A 82 -0.48 -4.13 -9.31
CA LEU A 82 -1.62 -3.33 -9.78
C LEU A 82 -1.27 -1.85 -9.90
N GLU A 83 -0.58 -1.28 -8.91
CA GLU A 83 -0.18 0.13 -8.93
C GLU A 83 0.82 0.44 -10.04
N CYS A 84 1.87 -0.38 -10.21
CA CYS A 84 2.82 -0.23 -11.32
C CYS A 84 2.10 -0.24 -12.67
N ALA A 85 1.18 -1.19 -12.86
CA ALA A 85 0.41 -1.29 -14.09
C ALA A 85 -0.54 -0.09 -14.32
N ASP A 86 -1.13 0.45 -13.25
CA ASP A 86 -1.97 1.65 -13.34
C ASP A 86 -1.16 2.92 -13.66
N LEU A 87 0.06 3.02 -13.11
CA LEU A 87 0.95 4.17 -13.28
C LEU A 87 1.65 4.18 -14.65
N TYR A 88 2.25 3.06 -15.05
CA TYR A 88 3.08 2.97 -16.24
C TYR A 88 2.31 2.52 -17.50
N GLY A 89 1.11 1.97 -17.34
CA GLY A 89 0.35 1.40 -18.46
C GLY A 89 0.98 0.12 -19.00
N PHE A 90 0.80 -0.16 -20.30
CA PHE A 90 1.25 -1.41 -20.93
C PHE A 90 1.97 -1.17 -22.27
N GLU A 91 2.61 -0.02 -22.40
CA GLU A 91 3.33 0.35 -23.63
C GLU A 91 4.63 -0.44 -23.78
N ASP A 92 5.39 -0.57 -22.70
CA ASP A 92 6.57 -1.43 -22.59
C ASP A 92 6.28 -2.60 -21.64
N PRO A 93 6.39 -3.86 -22.08
CA PRO A 93 6.18 -5.02 -21.21
C PRO A 93 7.23 -5.14 -20.10
N ASP A 94 8.39 -4.49 -20.20
CA ASP A 94 9.44 -4.53 -19.17
C ASP A 94 9.18 -3.56 -18.01
N ASP A 95 8.25 -2.59 -18.19
CA ASP A 95 7.91 -1.58 -17.16
C ASP A 95 6.88 -2.09 -16.13
N VAL A 96 6.22 -3.22 -16.41
CA VAL A 96 5.15 -3.77 -15.57
C VAL A 96 5.33 -5.25 -15.26
N PRO A 97 5.05 -5.68 -14.02
CA PRO A 97 5.34 -7.05 -13.60
C PRO A 97 4.36 -8.09 -14.16
N VAL A 98 3.20 -7.68 -14.67
CA VAL A 98 2.16 -8.60 -15.17
C VAL A 98 1.64 -8.12 -16.51
N SER A 99 1.21 -9.06 -17.35
CA SER A 99 0.60 -8.73 -18.63
C SER A 99 -0.72 -7.98 -18.45
N GLU A 100 -1.12 -7.18 -19.45
CA GLU A 100 -2.42 -6.50 -19.45
C GLU A 100 -3.60 -7.49 -19.29
N GLY A 101 -3.46 -8.68 -19.87
CA GLY A 101 -4.44 -9.75 -19.73
C GLY A 101 -4.54 -10.28 -18.30
N MET A 102 -3.42 -10.40 -17.59
CA MET A 102 -3.39 -10.82 -16.19
C MET A 102 -3.88 -9.71 -15.26
N PHE A 103 -3.46 -8.46 -15.48
CA PHE A 103 -3.95 -7.30 -14.75
C PHE A 103 -5.48 -7.23 -14.70
N ARG A 104 -6.14 -7.34 -15.87
CA ARG A 104 -7.62 -7.35 -15.94
C ARG A 104 -8.23 -8.53 -15.17
N LYS A 105 -7.62 -9.72 -15.24
CA LYS A 105 -8.07 -10.89 -14.48
C LYS A 105 -7.97 -10.67 -12.97
N ILE A 106 -6.89 -10.03 -12.51
CA ILE A 106 -6.72 -9.68 -11.09
C ILE A 106 -7.84 -8.72 -10.68
N GLN A 107 -8.04 -7.64 -11.43
CA GLN A 107 -9.10 -6.65 -11.15
C GLN A 107 -10.49 -7.30 -11.07
N ASP A 108 -10.85 -8.14 -12.04
CA ASP A 108 -12.15 -8.83 -12.07
C ASP A 108 -12.31 -9.81 -10.89
N GLY A 109 -11.25 -10.58 -10.59
CA GLY A 109 -11.24 -11.53 -9.48
C GLY A 109 -11.42 -10.85 -8.12
N LEU A 110 -10.65 -9.79 -7.86
CA LEU A 110 -10.73 -9.03 -6.61
C LEU A 110 -12.08 -8.31 -6.48
N ARG A 111 -12.62 -7.75 -7.56
CA ARG A 111 -13.96 -7.13 -7.57
C ARG A 111 -15.03 -8.14 -7.16
N GLY A 112 -15.00 -9.35 -7.73
CA GLY A 112 -15.94 -10.42 -7.40
C GLY A 112 -15.90 -10.79 -5.91
N LEU A 113 -14.69 -10.93 -5.36
CA LEU A 113 -14.48 -11.27 -3.96
C LEU A 113 -14.89 -10.14 -3.00
N ALA A 114 -14.60 -8.88 -3.33
CA ALA A 114 -14.98 -7.73 -2.51
C ALA A 114 -16.50 -7.60 -2.32
N MET A 115 -17.25 -7.93 -3.37
CA MET A 115 -18.71 -7.81 -3.43
C MET A 115 -19.46 -9.04 -2.90
N SER A 116 -18.78 -10.17 -2.72
CA SER A 116 -19.40 -11.40 -2.24
C SER A 116 -19.57 -11.39 -0.72
N ALA A 117 -20.80 -11.62 -0.25
CA ALA A 117 -21.09 -11.75 1.18
C ALA A 117 -20.59 -13.07 1.77
N ASP A 118 -20.29 -14.07 0.94
CA ASP A 118 -19.79 -15.38 1.36
C ASP A 118 -18.29 -15.35 1.69
N VAL A 119 -17.58 -14.29 1.29
CA VAL A 119 -16.16 -14.11 1.61
C VAL A 119 -16.03 -13.54 3.03
N PRO A 120 -15.19 -14.11 3.90
CA PRO A 120 -14.96 -13.59 5.25
C PRO A 120 -14.54 -12.12 5.25
N VAL A 121 -14.99 -11.37 6.26
CA VAL A 121 -14.73 -9.92 6.37
C VAL A 121 -13.23 -9.59 6.36
N SER A 122 -12.42 -10.40 7.06
CA SER A 122 -10.96 -10.32 7.09
C SER A 122 -10.35 -10.32 5.68
N VAL A 123 -10.79 -11.26 4.84
CA VAL A 123 -10.34 -11.40 3.45
C VAL A 123 -10.89 -10.26 2.58
N ARG A 124 -12.19 -9.92 2.70
CA ARG A 124 -12.81 -8.85 1.90
C ARG A 124 -12.13 -7.50 2.09
N ARG A 125 -11.73 -7.18 3.32
CA ARG A 125 -10.96 -5.98 3.64
C ARG A 125 -9.64 -5.94 2.88
N ARG A 126 -8.89 -7.04 2.91
CA ARG A 126 -7.59 -7.18 2.25
C ARG A 126 -7.69 -7.19 0.73
N VAL A 127 -8.76 -7.77 0.19
CA VAL A 127 -9.12 -7.67 -1.23
C VAL A 127 -9.38 -6.23 -1.62
N LEU A 128 -10.11 -5.46 -0.81
CA LEU A 128 -10.34 -4.05 -1.07
C LEU A 128 -9.03 -3.24 -1.03
N GLU A 129 -8.20 -3.44 0.01
CA GLU A 129 -6.88 -2.78 0.17
C GLU A 129 -5.94 -3.11 -0.99
N GLY A 130 -5.85 -4.36 -1.44
CA GLY A 130 -5.03 -4.73 -2.59
C GLY A 130 -5.58 -4.15 -3.90
N SER A 131 -6.90 -4.20 -4.10
CA SER A 131 -7.52 -3.78 -5.37
C SER A 131 -7.52 -2.26 -5.60
N VAL A 132 -7.56 -1.46 -4.53
CA VAL A 132 -7.68 0.01 -4.64
C VAL A 132 -6.42 0.67 -5.19
N ARG A 133 -5.28 -0.06 -5.19
CA ARG A 133 -4.00 0.36 -5.76
C ARG A 133 -4.04 0.56 -7.28
N ALA A 134 -5.06 0.02 -7.95
CA ALA A 134 -5.46 0.39 -9.31
C ALA A 134 -6.96 0.77 -9.29
N PRO A 135 -7.28 2.05 -9.05
CA PRO A 135 -8.65 2.52 -8.85
C PRO A 135 -9.63 2.12 -9.95
N GLN A 136 -10.85 1.74 -9.55
CA GLN A 136 -11.97 1.38 -10.40
C GLN A 136 -13.26 2.03 -9.91
N ASP A 137 -14.23 2.22 -10.81
CA ASP A 137 -15.50 2.93 -10.57
C ASP A 137 -16.32 2.42 -9.39
N TRP A 138 -16.11 1.16 -8.98
CA TRP A 138 -16.85 0.54 -7.88
C TRP A 138 -16.24 0.82 -6.50
N HIS A 139 -14.96 1.21 -6.41
CA HIS A 139 -14.28 1.45 -5.13
C HIS A 139 -14.94 2.58 -4.32
N PRO A 140 -15.26 3.76 -4.88
CA PRO A 140 -15.83 4.84 -4.08
C PRO A 140 -17.16 4.46 -3.42
N GLY A 141 -17.99 3.67 -4.10
CA GLY A 141 -19.24 3.16 -3.54
C GLY A 141 -19.01 2.23 -2.35
N LEU A 142 -18.11 1.26 -2.49
CA LEU A 142 -17.80 0.31 -1.43
C LEU A 142 -17.12 0.98 -0.23
N VAL A 143 -16.15 1.88 -0.46
CA VAL A 143 -15.46 2.62 0.60
C VAL A 143 -16.42 3.50 1.39
N ARG A 144 -17.38 4.18 0.74
CA ARG A 144 -18.43 4.94 1.46
C ARG A 144 -19.28 4.04 2.35
N MET A 145 -19.70 2.88 1.84
CA MET A 145 -20.50 1.93 2.63
C MET A 145 -19.70 1.37 3.82
N ALA A 146 -18.43 1.00 3.59
CA ALA A 146 -17.55 0.46 4.63
C ALA A 146 -17.26 1.50 5.73
N TYR A 147 -16.92 2.74 5.35
CA TYR A 147 -16.67 3.82 6.31
C TYR A 147 -17.91 4.13 7.17
N GLY A 148 -19.10 4.13 6.55
CA GLY A 148 -20.37 4.39 7.23
C GLY A 148 -20.93 3.22 8.03
N SER A 149 -20.28 2.05 8.05
CA SER A 149 -20.80 0.84 8.70
C SER A 149 -20.75 0.89 10.24
N GLY A 150 -19.90 1.75 10.80
CA GLY A 150 -19.62 1.81 12.24
C GLY A 150 -18.67 0.72 12.75
N ASP A 151 -18.24 -0.20 11.88
CA ASP A 151 -17.26 -1.22 12.20
C ASP A 151 -15.83 -0.61 12.17
N PRO A 152 -15.05 -0.67 13.27
CA PRO A 152 -13.72 -0.07 13.34
C PRO A 152 -12.72 -0.64 12.32
N ASP A 153 -12.87 -1.91 12.00
CA ASP A 153 -12.00 -2.63 11.08
C ASP A 153 -12.29 -2.18 9.63
N TRP A 154 -13.56 -2.04 9.27
CA TRP A 154 -13.96 -1.43 8.00
C TRP A 154 -13.60 0.05 7.91
N ARG A 155 -13.67 0.79 9.02
CA ARG A 155 -13.24 2.18 9.05
C ARG A 155 -11.75 2.32 8.75
N LEU A 156 -10.90 1.49 9.37
CA LEU A 156 -9.47 1.43 9.07
C LEU A 156 -9.20 1.16 7.59
N THR A 157 -9.78 0.08 7.06
CA THR A 157 -9.63 -0.26 5.63
C THR A 157 -10.13 0.86 4.72
N SER A 158 -11.22 1.54 5.09
CA SER A 158 -11.75 2.64 4.29
C SER A 158 -10.79 3.83 4.25
N VAL A 159 -10.20 4.21 5.38
CA VAL A 159 -9.23 5.32 5.43
C VAL A 159 -7.94 4.97 4.68
N PHE A 160 -7.47 3.73 4.77
CA PHE A 160 -6.39 3.24 3.91
C PHE A 160 -6.73 3.44 2.43
N CYS A 161 -7.93 3.00 2.00
CA CYS A 161 -8.35 3.13 0.61
C CYS A 161 -8.45 4.58 0.14
N MET A 162 -8.80 5.51 1.03
CA MET A 162 -8.92 6.93 0.71
C MET A 162 -7.61 7.55 0.24
N ARG A 163 -6.45 6.92 0.45
CA ARG A 163 -5.16 7.35 -0.12
C ARG A 163 -5.11 7.24 -1.65
N PHE A 164 -5.88 6.29 -2.22
CA PHE A 164 -5.81 5.93 -3.63
C PHE A 164 -7.01 6.43 -4.44
N ILE A 165 -8.11 6.81 -3.77
CA ILE A 165 -9.31 7.34 -4.44
C ILE A 165 -9.72 8.71 -3.91
N ARG A 166 -10.03 9.63 -4.84
CA ARG A 166 -10.51 10.99 -4.53
C ARG A 166 -11.96 11.02 -4.04
N GLY A 167 -12.35 12.15 -3.45
CA GLY A 167 -13.74 12.46 -3.08
C GLY A 167 -14.11 12.11 -1.63
N PHE A 168 -13.11 12.08 -0.74
CA PHE A 168 -13.24 11.70 0.67
C PHE A 168 -12.61 12.71 1.64
N ASP A 169 -12.32 13.93 1.18
CA ASP A 169 -11.58 14.96 1.92
C ASP A 169 -12.15 15.19 3.33
N ASN A 170 -13.49 15.27 3.45
CA ASN A 170 -14.16 15.43 4.73
C ASN A 170 -13.95 14.22 5.66
N GLN A 171 -14.01 13.00 5.12
CA GLN A 171 -13.82 11.76 5.88
C GLN A 171 -12.37 11.59 6.32
N ILE A 172 -11.41 12.03 5.49
CA ILE A 172 -9.98 12.05 5.82
C ILE A 172 -9.74 13.05 6.96
N VAL A 173 -10.24 14.28 6.83
CA VAL A 173 -10.11 15.31 7.89
C VAL A 173 -10.78 14.87 9.20
N GLU A 174 -11.94 14.20 9.12
CA GLU A 174 -12.57 13.58 10.30
C GLU A 174 -11.67 12.49 10.92
N ALA A 175 -11.07 11.62 10.09
CA ALA A 175 -10.22 10.54 10.55
C ALA A 175 -8.92 11.00 11.22
N LEU A 176 -8.43 12.22 10.92
CA LEU A 176 -7.33 12.87 11.64
C LEU A 176 -7.66 13.15 13.12
N GLN A 177 -8.91 13.00 13.56
CA GLN A 177 -9.32 13.11 14.96
C GLN A 177 -9.52 11.73 15.63
N SER A 178 -9.18 10.65 14.95
CA SER A 178 -9.36 9.29 15.46
C SER A 178 -8.42 9.00 16.63
N PRO A 179 -8.91 8.41 17.74
CA PRO A 179 -8.06 7.91 18.82
C PRO A 179 -7.40 6.56 18.48
N ASP A 180 -7.84 5.86 17.43
CA ASP A 180 -7.16 4.65 16.95
C ASP A 180 -5.92 5.08 16.15
N PRO A 181 -4.69 4.76 16.62
CA PRO A 181 -3.45 5.20 15.97
C PRO A 181 -3.30 4.66 14.55
N ARG A 182 -3.90 3.50 14.24
CA ARG A 182 -3.86 2.92 12.89
C ARG A 182 -4.69 3.76 11.92
N ILE A 183 -5.89 4.14 12.33
CA ILE A 183 -6.76 5.02 11.53
C ILE A 183 -6.12 6.40 11.38
N PHE A 184 -5.55 6.93 12.47
CA PHE A 184 -4.90 8.22 12.47
C PHE A 184 -3.71 8.27 11.49
N ARG A 185 -2.82 7.27 11.52
CA ARG A 185 -1.70 7.16 10.58
C ARG A 185 -2.17 7.10 9.13
N GLU A 186 -3.16 6.27 8.81
CA GLU A 186 -3.69 6.20 7.42
C GLU A 186 -4.35 7.53 7.00
N ALA A 187 -4.97 8.27 7.92
CA ALA A 187 -5.54 9.57 7.63
C ALA A 187 -4.48 10.62 7.32
N VAL A 188 -3.31 10.57 7.99
CA VAL A 188 -2.16 11.43 7.68
C VAL A 188 -1.67 11.15 6.27
N LEU A 189 -1.46 9.87 5.92
CA LEU A 189 -1.04 9.48 4.57
C LEU A 189 -2.07 9.89 3.51
N ALA A 190 -3.36 9.66 3.76
CA ALA A 190 -4.43 10.03 2.83
C ALA A 190 -4.55 11.55 2.64
N ALA A 191 -4.25 12.33 3.68
CA ALA A 191 -4.21 13.78 3.57
C ALA A 191 -3.03 14.25 2.70
N GLY A 192 -1.87 13.57 2.81
CA GLY A 192 -0.72 13.77 1.92
C GLY A 192 -1.06 13.52 0.46
N SER A 193 -1.58 12.32 0.15
CA SER A 193 -1.91 11.91 -1.22
C SER A 193 -2.87 12.84 -1.98
N TRP A 194 -3.65 13.66 -1.27
CA TRP A 194 -4.57 14.63 -1.85
C TRP A 194 -4.28 16.08 -1.46
N GLU A 195 -3.08 16.36 -0.93
CA GLU A 195 -2.59 17.71 -0.65
C GLU A 195 -3.56 18.50 0.24
N LEU A 196 -4.18 17.82 1.21
CA LEU A 196 -5.26 18.41 2.02
C LEU A 196 -4.67 19.43 3.00
N GLY A 197 -4.66 20.71 2.60
CA GLY A 197 -4.14 21.81 3.43
C GLY A 197 -4.76 21.91 4.83
N ALA A 198 -5.99 21.41 5.03
CA ALA A 198 -6.63 21.32 6.34
C ALA A 198 -5.91 20.40 7.34
N ALA A 199 -5.10 19.45 6.84
CA ALA A 199 -4.31 18.54 7.65
C ALA A 199 -2.99 19.15 8.15
N TRP A 200 -2.54 20.27 7.57
CA TRP A 200 -1.24 20.87 7.89
C TRP A 200 -1.01 21.10 9.40
N PRO A 201 -1.96 21.65 10.18
CA PRO A 201 -1.73 21.83 11.62
C PRO A 201 -1.44 20.52 12.35
N VAL A 202 -2.07 19.42 11.94
CA VAL A 202 -1.84 18.09 12.51
C VAL A 202 -0.47 17.59 12.10
N VAL A 203 -0.15 17.61 10.81
CA VAL A 203 1.13 17.11 10.27
C VAL A 203 2.32 17.88 10.84
N SER A 204 2.26 19.21 10.87
CA SER A 204 3.33 20.04 11.45
C SER A 204 3.57 19.78 12.94
N ALA A 205 2.52 19.42 13.68
CA ALA A 205 2.64 19.09 15.10
C ALA A 205 3.34 17.74 15.30
N LEU A 206 3.09 16.77 14.41
CA LEU A 206 3.79 15.48 14.42
C LEU A 206 5.28 15.65 14.15
N LEU A 207 5.66 16.44 13.14
CA LEU A 207 7.06 16.72 12.80
C LEU A 207 7.83 17.41 13.93
N SER A 208 7.15 18.25 14.70
CA SER A 208 7.78 19.04 15.79
C SER A 208 7.81 18.31 17.13
N SER A 209 7.07 17.20 17.26
CA SER A 209 6.89 16.51 18.53
C SER A 209 7.96 15.42 18.70
N PRO A 210 8.79 15.48 19.77
CA PRO A 210 9.79 14.44 20.04
C PRO A 210 9.16 13.11 20.49
N ASP A 211 7.88 13.11 20.86
CA ASP A 211 7.13 11.93 21.29
C ASP A 211 6.44 11.20 20.12
N THR A 212 6.57 11.70 18.89
CA THR A 212 6.01 11.04 17.71
C THR A 212 6.78 9.75 17.45
N ASP A 213 6.09 8.62 17.37
CA ASP A 213 6.74 7.34 17.04
C ASP A 213 7.25 7.33 15.60
N LYS A 214 8.26 6.49 15.33
CA LYS A 214 8.94 6.42 14.04
C LYS A 214 7.99 6.25 12.85
N GLU A 215 7.04 5.32 12.94
CA GLU A 215 6.13 5.02 11.82
C GLU A 215 5.20 6.19 11.50
N LEU A 216 4.74 6.88 12.53
CA LEU A 216 3.91 8.07 12.38
C LEU A 216 4.72 9.29 11.92
N LEU A 217 5.99 9.40 12.34
CA LEU A 217 6.90 10.45 11.91
C LEU A 217 7.24 10.30 10.42
N LEU A 218 7.54 9.09 9.95
CA LEU A 218 7.75 8.79 8.53
C LEU A 218 6.51 9.16 7.69
N ALA A 219 5.32 8.77 8.15
CA ALA A 219 4.07 9.15 7.49
C ALA A 219 3.85 10.68 7.46
N ALA A 220 4.24 11.40 8.51
CA ALA A 220 4.15 12.85 8.56
C ALA A 220 5.16 13.53 7.63
N ILE A 221 6.38 12.98 7.49
CA ILE A 221 7.39 13.48 6.54
C ILE A 221 6.89 13.34 5.11
N GLU A 222 6.39 12.15 4.74
CA GLU A 222 5.78 11.88 3.42
C GLU A 222 4.65 12.87 3.13
N ALA A 223 3.66 12.98 4.03
CA ALA A 223 2.51 13.85 3.82
C ALA A 223 2.84 15.36 3.80
N ALA A 224 3.89 15.80 4.50
CA ALA A 224 4.20 17.21 4.64
C ALA A 224 4.62 17.86 3.32
N VAL A 225 5.45 17.15 2.53
CA VAL A 225 5.94 17.67 1.24
C VAL A 225 4.79 17.86 0.26
N ASP A 226 3.86 16.91 0.20
CA ASP A 226 2.69 17.02 -0.68
C ASP A 226 1.77 18.17 -0.24
N ILE A 227 1.54 18.34 1.07
CA ILE A 227 0.58 19.35 1.57
C ILE A 227 1.13 20.78 1.48
N ARG A 228 2.39 20.99 1.89
CA ARG A 228 3.04 22.30 2.03
C ARG A 228 4.56 22.15 1.86
N PRO A 229 5.09 22.03 0.64
CA PRO A 229 6.50 21.71 0.41
C PRO A 229 7.45 22.77 1.01
N ALA A 230 7.12 24.06 0.86
CA ALA A 230 7.94 25.15 1.39
C ALA A 230 7.98 25.17 2.93
N GLU A 231 6.83 25.02 3.59
CA GLU A 231 6.78 24.96 5.05
C GLU A 231 7.32 23.64 5.62
N ALA A 232 7.19 22.53 4.88
CA ALA A 232 7.76 21.24 5.22
C ALA A 232 9.29 21.31 5.25
N ALA A 233 9.91 21.92 4.24
CA ALA A 233 11.36 22.11 4.19
C ALA A 233 11.91 22.83 5.44
N LEU A 234 11.18 23.83 5.97
CA LEU A 234 11.52 24.50 7.22
C LEU A 234 11.32 23.60 8.45
N ALA A 235 10.27 22.79 8.48
CA ALA A 235 9.98 21.88 9.57
C ALA A 235 11.01 20.74 9.68
N PHE A 236 11.66 20.37 8.57
CA PHE A 236 12.64 19.29 8.53
C PHE A 236 14.01 19.65 9.11
N ASP A 237 14.32 20.92 9.37
CA ASP A 237 15.64 21.32 9.91
C ASP A 237 16.02 20.61 11.22
N GLY A 238 15.02 20.30 12.06
CA GLY A 238 15.22 19.53 13.29
C GLY A 238 15.40 18.02 13.09
N LEU A 239 15.06 17.50 11.92
CA LEU A 239 15.03 16.06 11.60
C LEU A 239 16.20 15.62 10.70
N ARG A 240 16.90 16.56 10.03
CA ARG A 240 18.06 16.29 9.16
C ARG A 240 19.21 15.49 9.81
N HIS A 241 19.28 15.51 11.13
CA HIS A 241 20.33 14.85 11.92
C HIS A 241 19.73 13.96 13.01
N HIS A 242 18.63 13.29 12.69
CA HIS A 242 17.99 12.35 13.60
C HIS A 242 18.91 11.14 13.86
N ASP A 243 18.76 10.50 15.02
CA ASP A 243 19.54 9.31 15.39
C ASP A 243 19.14 8.04 14.59
N ASP A 244 18.05 8.13 13.82
CA ASP A 244 17.48 7.03 13.05
C ASP A 244 17.73 7.30 11.56
N GLU A 245 18.40 6.36 10.90
CA GLU A 245 18.82 6.48 9.49
C GLU A 245 17.62 6.59 8.56
N ASP A 246 16.57 5.78 8.77
CA ASP A 246 15.37 5.80 7.92
C ASP A 246 14.67 7.17 7.97
N ILE A 247 14.71 7.85 9.12
CA ILE A 247 14.16 9.22 9.25
C ILE A 247 15.02 10.22 8.47
N CYS A 248 16.35 10.09 8.55
CA CYS A 248 17.26 10.97 7.80
C CYS A 248 17.11 10.80 6.29
N ASP A 249 16.96 9.57 5.84
CA ASP A 249 16.76 9.23 4.43
C ASP A 249 15.41 9.77 3.93
N ALA A 250 14.33 9.52 4.67
CA ALA A 250 13.00 10.05 4.34
C ALA A 250 12.99 11.58 4.25
N VAL A 251 13.65 12.28 5.18
CA VAL A 251 13.79 13.75 5.13
C VAL A 251 14.59 14.20 3.91
N SER A 252 15.65 13.48 3.57
CA SER A 252 16.50 13.82 2.43
C SER A 252 15.79 13.63 1.10
N GLU A 253 14.99 12.58 0.95
CA GLU A 253 14.12 12.35 -0.21
C GLU A 253 13.03 13.42 -0.30
N ALA A 254 12.35 13.67 0.82
CA ALA A 254 11.31 14.69 0.93
C ALA A 254 11.79 16.09 0.52
N LEU A 255 13.01 16.48 0.90
CA LEU A 255 13.60 17.76 0.51
C LEU A 255 13.94 17.82 -0.99
N GLN A 256 14.48 16.74 -1.56
CA GLN A 256 14.74 16.67 -3.00
C GLN A 256 13.46 16.81 -3.81
N MET A 257 12.37 16.18 -3.36
CA MET A 257 11.05 16.34 -3.96
C MET A 257 10.54 17.79 -3.86
N ALA A 258 10.64 18.41 -2.68
CA ALA A 258 10.22 19.79 -2.48
C ALA A 258 10.99 20.78 -3.36
N GLU A 259 12.30 20.57 -3.53
CA GLU A 259 13.15 21.38 -4.44
C GLU A 259 12.70 21.23 -5.90
N ALA A 260 12.43 20.01 -6.37
CA ALA A 260 11.94 19.78 -7.73
C ALA A 260 10.59 20.47 -8.01
N LEU A 261 9.68 20.48 -7.02
CA LEU A 261 8.38 21.15 -7.14
C LEU A 261 8.50 22.68 -7.23
N ASP A 262 9.42 23.29 -6.46
CA ASP A 262 9.68 24.73 -6.52
C ASP A 262 10.31 25.15 -7.86
N GLU A 263 11.19 24.32 -8.43
CA GLU A 263 11.76 24.57 -9.77
C GLU A 263 10.68 24.54 -10.87
N ASP A 264 9.73 23.60 -10.79
CA ASP A 264 8.62 23.50 -11.74
C ASP A 264 7.66 24.69 -11.64
N ASP A 265 7.33 25.15 -10.43
CA ASP A 265 6.47 26.33 -10.21
C ASP A 265 7.11 27.63 -10.73
N GLN A 266 8.44 27.70 -10.81
CA GLN A 266 9.17 28.85 -11.36
C GLN A 266 9.26 28.86 -12.89
N LEU A 267 8.87 27.78 -13.57
CA LEU A 267 8.90 27.64 -15.03
C LEU A 267 7.60 28.07 -15.74
N TRP A 268 6.56 28.46 -14.98
CA TRP A 268 5.25 28.92 -15.48
C TRP A 268 4.90 30.35 -15.06
#